data_AF-A0A0D8BGW8-F1
#
_entry.id   AF-A0A0D8BGW8-F1
#
_cell.length_a   1.000
_cell.length_b   1.000
_cell.length_c   1.000
_cell.angle_alpha   90.00
_cell.angle_beta   90.00
_cell.angle_gamma   90.00
#
_symmetry.space_group_name_H-M   'P 1'
#
loop_
_entity.id
_entity.type
_entity.pdbx_description
1 polymer ?
#
loop_
_entity_poly.entity_id
_entity_poly.type
_entity_poly.pdbx_seq_one_letter_code
_entity_poly.pdbx_strand_id
1 'polypeptide(L)' 'MRTEGPWGRWEPTDPPEVTVLFAVLAEPWWIAGGYAIQSAVGRGLREHGDIDVAVLRRGTVTGKAGVTGGSAVRSQR' A
#
# COMPACT_ATOMS: atom_id res chain seq x y z
N MET A 1 -4.62 -6.51 -15.97
CA MET A 1 -4.01 -7.36 -17.02
C MET A 1 -3.42 -8.60 -16.34
N ARG A 2 -3.68 -9.80 -16.84
CA ARG A 2 -3.02 -11.03 -16.37
C ARG A 2 -1.69 -11.20 -17.09
N THR A 3 -0.64 -11.57 -16.38
CA THR A 3 0.73 -11.65 -16.94
C THR A 3 1.35 -12.98 -16.55
N GLU A 4 2.00 -13.67 -17.49
CA GLU A 4 2.76 -14.89 -17.19
C GLU A 4 4.20 -14.51 -16.80
N GLY A 5 4.77 -15.19 -15.79
CA GLY A 5 6.13 -14.93 -15.33
C GLY A 5 6.81 -16.17 -14.74
N PRO A 6 8.10 -16.08 -14.38
CA PRO A 6 8.87 -17.20 -13.83
C PRO A 6 8.32 -17.75 -12.50
N TRP A 7 7.40 -17.02 -11.86
CA TRP A 7 6.73 -17.40 -10.62
C TRP A 7 5.29 -17.87 -10.82
N GLY A 8 4.91 -18.17 -12.07
CA GLY A 8 3.56 -18.54 -12.46
C GLY A 8 2.74 -17.34 -12.95
N ARG A 9 1.44 -17.56 -13.05
CA ARG A 9 0.48 -16.56 -13.51
C ARG A 9 0.30 -15.47 -12.47
N TRP A 10 0.51 -14.22 -12.88
CA TRP A 10 0.08 -13.04 -12.15
C TRP A 10 -1.39 -12.72 -12.44
N GLU A 11 -2.17 -12.61 -11.38
CA GLU A 11 -3.54 -12.12 -11.40
C GLU A 11 -3.65 -10.89 -10.49
N PRO A 12 -4.12 -9.73 -11.01
CA PRO A 12 -4.30 -8.55 -10.18
C PRO A 12 -5.29 -8.83 -9.05
N THR A 13 -4.90 -8.47 -7.83
CA THR A 13 -5.74 -8.55 -6.63
C THR A 13 -6.32 -7.17 -6.32
N ASP A 14 -7.43 -7.13 -5.58
CA ASP A 14 -8.10 -5.89 -5.20
C ASP A 14 -7.71 -5.41 -3.78
N PRO A 15 -7.99 -4.14 -3.41
CA PRO A 15 -7.63 -3.61 -2.10
C PRO A 15 -8.14 -4.42 -0.88
N PRO A 16 -9.38 -4.96 -0.88
CA PRO A 16 -9.84 -5.86 0.17
C PRO A 16 -9.00 -7.14 0.32
N GLU A 17 -8.69 -7.82 -0.78
CA GLU A 17 -7.88 -9.04 -0.75
C GLU A 17 -6.46 -8.78 -0.23
N VAL A 18 -5.83 -7.68 -0.65
CA VAL A 18 -4.52 -7.27 -0.11
C VAL A 18 -4.59 -7.05 1.40
N THR A 19 -5.69 -6.48 1.90
CA THR A 19 -5.86 -6.25 3.33
C THR A 19 -5.87 -7.56 4.11
N VAL A 20 -6.49 -8.61 3.57
CA VAL A 20 -6.46 -9.96 4.17
C VAL A 20 -5.05 -10.54 4.15
N LEU A 21 -4.34 -10.41 3.02
CA LEU A 21 -2.98 -10.95 2.87
C LEU A 21 -1.97 -10.27 3.81
N PHE A 22 -2.09 -8.97 4.01
CA PHE A 22 -1.16 -8.18 4.83
C PHE A 22 -1.59 -8.08 6.30
N ALA A 23 -2.77 -8.60 6.68
CA ALA A 23 -3.23 -8.62 8.07
C ALA A 23 -2.30 -9.39 9.02
N VAL A 24 -1.47 -10.30 8.48
CA VAL A 24 -0.48 -11.07 9.27
C VAL A 24 0.78 -10.28 9.60
N LEU A 25 1.01 -9.13 8.96
CA LEU A 25 2.20 -8.32 9.23
C LEU A 25 2.05 -7.51 10.51
N ALA A 26 3.04 -7.62 11.40
CA ALA A 26 3.12 -6.81 12.60
C ALA A 26 3.61 -5.38 12.32
N GLU A 27 4.33 -5.17 11.22
CA GLU A 27 4.85 -3.86 10.84
C GLU A 27 3.76 -3.00 10.17
N PRO A 28 3.75 -1.67 10.38
CA PRO A 28 2.80 -0.79 9.70
C PRO A 28 2.95 -0.88 8.19
N TRP A 29 1.84 -0.91 7.47
CA TRP A 29 1.79 -0.95 6.02
C TRP A 29 0.61 -0.14 5.48
N TRP A 30 0.66 0.23 4.21
CA TRP A 30 -0.43 0.93 3.51
C TRP A 30 -0.44 0.64 2.02
N ILE A 31 -1.62 0.78 1.41
CA ILE A 31 -1.77 0.79 -0.04
C ILE A 31 -1.14 2.08 -0.59
N ALA A 32 -0.33 1.93 -1.64
CA ALA A 32 0.38 3.00 -2.32
C ALA A 32 -0.09 3.11 -3.79
N GLY A 33 0.59 3.97 -4.55
CA GLY A 33 0.40 4.07 -5.99
C GLY A 33 -1.00 4.52 -6.41
N GLY A 34 -1.49 3.94 -7.50
CA GLY A 34 -2.73 4.37 -8.15
C GLY A 34 -3.98 4.19 -7.29
N TYR A 35 -4.05 3.13 -6.49
CA TYR A 35 -5.17 2.91 -5.57
C TYR A 35 -5.20 3.93 -4.44
N ALA A 36 -4.05 4.32 -3.87
CA ALA A 36 -3.99 5.36 -2.85
C ALA A 36 -4.54 6.70 -3.35
N ILE A 37 -4.24 7.06 -4.60
CA ILE A 37 -4.77 8.26 -5.24
C ILE A 37 -6.30 8.16 -5.40
N GLN A 38 -6.81 7.03 -5.89
CA GLN A 38 -8.26 6.83 -6.04
C GLN A 38 -8.99 6.93 -4.70
N SER A 39 -8.43 6.34 -3.63
CA SER A 39 -8.97 6.46 -2.28
C SER A 39 -8.98 7.91 -1.78
N ALA A 40 -7.90 8.67 -2.03
CA ALA A 40 -7.82 10.07 -1.63
C ALA A 40 -8.81 10.98 -2.38
N VAL A 41 -9.09 10.67 -3.65
CA VAL A 41 -10.06 11.41 -4.48
C VAL A 41 -11.50 10.96 -4.22
N GLY A 42 -11.70 9.74 -3.71
CA GLY A 42 -13.02 9.17 -3.42
C GLY A 42 -13.78 8.64 -4.64
N ARG A 43 -13.09 8.37 -5.76
CA ARG A 43 -13.69 7.77 -6.96
C ARG A 43 -12.69 6.94 -7.76
N GLY A 44 -13.20 5.98 -8.53
CA GLY A 44 -12.41 5.27 -9.53
C GLY A 44 -11.88 6.22 -10.60
N LEU A 45 -10.62 6.05 -11.00
CA LEU A 45 -9.95 6.89 -12.01
C LEU A 45 -9.50 6.12 -13.25
N ARG A 46 -9.07 4.86 -13.07
CA ARG A 46 -8.62 3.95 -14.13
C ARG A 46 -8.62 2.51 -13.61
N GLU A 47 -8.54 1.55 -14.51
CA GLU A 47 -8.21 0.17 -14.18
C GLU A 47 -6.75 0.04 -13.72
N HIS A 48 -6.48 -0.88 -12.80
CA HIS A 48 -5.13 -1.19 -12.31
C HIS A 48 -4.76 -2.64 -12.65
N GLY A 49 -3.50 -2.85 -13.06
CA GLY A 49 -2.95 -4.18 -13.35
C GLY A 49 -2.15 -4.77 -12.19
N ASP A 50 -1.97 -3.98 -11.14
CA ASP A 50 -1.11 -4.20 -10.00
C ASP A 50 -1.65 -3.42 -8.79
N ILE A 51 -1.07 -3.71 -7.63
CA ILE A 51 -1.32 -2.99 -6.39
C ILE A 51 0.01 -2.79 -5.69
N ASP A 52 0.32 -1.54 -5.38
CA ASP A 52 1.53 -1.19 -4.64
C ASP A 52 1.22 -1.23 -3.14
N VAL A 53 2.06 -1.91 -2.37
CA VAL A 53 1.99 -1.91 -0.90
C VAL A 53 3.31 -1.44 -0.34
N ALA A 54 3.27 -0.43 0.54
CA ALA A 54 4.43 0.04 1.26
C ALA A 54 4.40 -0.50 2.70
N VAL A 55 5.52 -1.04 3.16
CA VAL A 55 5.69 -1.55 4.53
C VAL A 55 6.76 -0.72 5.23
N LEU A 56 6.42 -0.14 6.38
CA LEU A 56 7.36 0.58 7.23
C LEU A 56 8.18 -0.42 8.02
N ARG A 57 9.37 -0.75 7.51
CA ARG A 57 10.35 -1.51 8.27
C ARG A 57 11.03 -0.59 9.29
N ARG A 58 10.97 -0.93 10.57
CA ARG A 58 11.89 -0.36 11.57
C ARG A 58 13.32 -0.80 11.25
N GLY A 59 14.07 0.07 10.60
CA GLY A 59 15.50 -0.12 10.38
C GLY A 59 16.30 0.09 11.67
N THR A 60 17.43 -0.59 11.80
CA THR A 60 18.52 -0.13 12.68
C THR A 60 19.03 1.18 12.09
N VAL A 61 18.78 2.31 12.76
CA VAL A 61 19.26 3.62 12.28
C VAL A 61 20.78 3.64 12.37
N THR A 62 21.46 3.57 11.23
CA THR A 62 22.75 4.22 11.03
C THR A 62 22.50 5.45 10.16
N GLY A 63 22.07 6.54 10.82
CA GLY A 63 22.09 7.94 10.37
C GLY A 63 21.66 8.31 8.94
N LYS A 64 20.43 8.80 8.78
CA LYS A 64 20.10 10.22 8.51
C LYS A 64 18.58 10.41 8.64
N ALA A 65 18.18 11.42 9.40
CA ALA A 65 16.78 11.76 9.66
C ALA A 65 16.09 12.37 8.42
N GLY A 66 14.77 12.14 8.31
CA GLY A 66 13.86 12.72 7.30
C GLY A 66 13.13 11.60 6.54
N VAL A 67 11.81 11.49 6.45
CA VAL A 67 10.71 12.47 6.53
C VAL A 67 9.59 11.88 7.40
N THR A 68 9.13 12.62 8.41
CA THR A 68 7.85 12.34 9.07
C THR A 68 6.72 12.72 8.13
N GLY A 69 6.11 11.73 7.48
CA GLY A 69 4.81 11.86 6.83
C GLY A 69 3.75 12.06 7.91
N GLY A 70 3.49 13.32 8.24
CA GLY A 70 2.41 13.70 9.13
C GLY A 70 1.05 13.58 8.43
N SER A 71 0.17 12.73 8.95
CA SER A 71 -1.24 13.08 9.09
C SER A 71 -1.80 12.33 10.30
N ALA A 72 -1.54 12.90 11.48
CA ALA A 72 -2.34 12.60 12.64
C ALA A 72 -3.65 13.38 12.48
N VAL A 73 -4.68 12.76 11.89
CA VAL A 73 -6.06 13.24 12.04
C VAL A 73 -6.43 13.01 13.49
N ARG A 74 -6.17 14.03 14.32
CA ARG A 74 -6.78 14.14 15.64
C ARG A 74 -8.25 14.49 15.41
N SER A 75 -9.12 13.52 15.67
CA SER A 75 -10.54 13.77 15.91
C SER A 75 -10.64 14.77 17.07
N GLN A 76 -11.15 15.97 16.78
CA GLN A 76 -11.78 16.78 17.80
C GLN A 76 -13.21 16.24 17.99
N ARG A 77 -13.65 16.34 19.25
CA ARG A 77 -14.91 15.84 19.79
C ARG A 77 -16.14 16.29 19.01
#